data_AF-A0A7S4E8F2-F1
#
_entry.id   AF-A0A7S4E8F2-F1
#
_cell.length_a   1.000
_cell.length_b   1.000
_cell.length_c   1.000
_cell.angle_alpha   90.00
_cell.angle_beta   90.00
_cell.angle_gamma   90.00
#
_symmetry.space_group_name_H-M   'P 1'
#
loop_
_entity.id
_entity.type
_entity.pdbx_description
1 polymer ?
#
loop_
_entity_poly.entity_id
_entity_poly.type
_entity_poly.pdbx_seq_one_letter_code
_entity_poly.pdbx_strand_id
1 'polypeptide(L)'
;MRCRRFTAILATVHTMRVHAMRLHALRHETARRRFILNTASLLPASLLPAAITPAPARAADEKSAVFSGGAACYLQPFFDEIRYKGVTRTEVGRVDDAANTRALRVFYNPDKCSYKALLGVYWRHVDPTRATQFPLDASEEGDAFRTVIWVADAEERKLAEQSRKVMESAEVYGKNRKFLTEILDEKPFTPTPEDGQDLYTADAKAYEKAIKKSGRAKFFEKTYEPVTTTACEERTCGYVYFPCSAENGCMGIVSGRW
;
A
#
# COMPACT_ATOMS: atom_id res chain seq x y z
N MET A 1 22.23 44.91 13.58
CA MET A 1 21.65 45.18 12.25
C MET A 1 21.34 43.83 11.59
N ARG A 2 20.19 43.20 11.92
CA ARG A 2 18.97 43.13 11.09
C ARG A 2 19.23 42.86 9.60
N CYS A 3 19.04 41.61 9.19
CA CYS A 3 18.56 41.30 7.84
C CYS A 3 17.46 40.23 7.93
N ARG A 4 16.29 40.67 8.41
CA ARG A 4 14.99 40.04 8.16
C ARG A 4 14.63 40.39 6.72
N ARG A 5 14.66 39.44 5.78
CA ARG A 5 14.04 39.58 4.44
C ARG A 5 14.16 38.30 3.60
N PHE A 6 13.64 37.18 4.10
CA PHE A 6 13.36 36.00 3.25
C PHE A 6 12.11 35.24 3.71
N THR A 7 11.10 35.99 4.18
CA THR A 7 9.84 35.45 4.71
C THR A 7 8.62 35.95 3.93
N ALA A 8 8.77 36.21 2.61
CA ALA A 8 7.71 36.88 1.83
C ALA A 8 7.50 36.37 0.40
N ILE A 9 7.97 35.16 0.02
CA ILE A 9 7.78 34.65 -1.37
C ILE A 9 7.11 33.25 -1.42
N LEU A 10 6.66 32.69 -0.29
CA LEU A 10 5.97 31.39 -0.26
C LEU A 10 4.46 31.45 0.07
N ALA A 11 3.85 32.63 0.05
CA ALA A 11 2.44 32.83 0.39
C ALA A 11 1.50 33.08 -0.82
N THR A 12 1.92 32.77 -2.05
CA THR A 12 1.15 33.15 -3.26
C THR A 12 1.01 32.04 -4.30
N VAL A 13 1.01 30.77 -3.88
CA VAL A 13 0.75 29.61 -4.77
C VAL A 13 -0.46 28.78 -4.29
N HIS A 14 -1.19 29.24 -3.26
CA HIS A 14 -2.26 28.48 -2.61
C HIS A 14 -3.70 28.88 -3.02
N THR A 15 -3.89 29.62 -4.11
CA THR A 15 -5.23 30.15 -4.48
C THR A 15 -5.65 29.99 -5.96
N MET A 16 -4.98 29.18 -6.78
CA MET A 16 -5.34 29.03 -8.21
C MET A 16 -5.53 27.59 -8.69
N ARG A 17 -6.27 26.75 -7.95
CA ARG A 17 -6.72 25.43 -8.46
C ARG A 17 -8.14 25.03 -8.03
N VAL A 18 -9.06 25.99 -7.96
CA VAL A 18 -10.49 25.73 -7.61
C VAL A 18 -11.47 26.23 -8.69
N HIS A 19 -11.04 26.50 -9.94
CA HIS A 19 -11.94 27.10 -10.95
C HIS A 19 -11.92 26.51 -12.37
N ALA A 20 -11.39 25.30 -12.59
CA ALA A 20 -11.29 24.71 -13.94
C ALA A 20 -12.07 23.39 -14.13
N MET A 21 -13.16 23.17 -13.37
CA MET A 21 -14.05 22.00 -13.54
C MET A 21 -15.53 22.38 -13.46
N ARG A 22 -15.91 23.47 -14.13
CA ARG A 22 -17.29 23.77 -14.48
C ARG A 22 -17.28 24.37 -15.88
N LEU A 23 -17.74 23.60 -16.86
CA LEU A 23 -18.27 24.00 -18.18
C LEU A 23 -17.89 22.95 -19.23
N HIS A 24 -18.62 21.84 -19.26
CA HIS A 24 -18.94 21.16 -20.52
C HIS A 24 -20.24 20.38 -20.32
N ALA A 25 -21.30 21.14 -20.04
CA ALA A 25 -22.66 20.72 -20.24
C ALA A 25 -23.22 21.53 -21.41
N LEU A 26 -24.01 20.86 -22.24
CA LEU A 26 -24.94 21.40 -23.23
C LEU A 26 -24.30 21.95 -24.53
N ARG A 27 -24.24 21.07 -25.54
CA ARG A 27 -24.62 21.48 -26.90
C ARG A 27 -25.71 20.55 -27.41
N HIS A 28 -26.91 21.10 -27.43
CA HIS A 28 -28.03 20.66 -28.24
C HIS A 28 -27.64 20.73 -29.72
N GLU A 29 -27.98 19.70 -30.49
CA GLU A 29 -28.48 19.91 -31.85
C GLU A 29 -29.46 18.79 -32.20
N THR A 30 -30.73 19.15 -32.19
CA THR A 30 -31.86 18.34 -32.62
C THR A 30 -31.88 18.30 -34.15
N ALA A 31 -31.42 17.18 -34.71
CA ALA A 31 -31.43 16.95 -36.15
C ALA A 31 -32.87 16.80 -36.68
N ARG A 32 -33.20 17.62 -37.68
CA ARG A 32 -34.45 17.64 -38.44
C ARG A 32 -34.69 16.30 -39.14
N ARG A 33 -35.87 15.70 -38.90
CA ARG A 33 -36.44 14.62 -39.72
C ARG A 33 -36.61 15.09 -41.17
N ARG A 34 -35.90 14.47 -42.11
CA ARG A 34 -36.20 14.52 -43.54
C ARG A 34 -36.66 13.13 -43.98
N PHE A 35 -37.88 13.09 -44.51
CA PHE A 35 -38.47 11.94 -45.19
C PHE A 35 -37.66 11.67 -46.46
N ILE A 36 -37.07 10.48 -46.60
CA ILE A 36 -36.43 10.02 -47.84
C ILE A 36 -37.25 8.84 -48.36
N LEU A 37 -37.69 8.98 -49.61
CA LEU A 37 -38.41 7.96 -50.37
C LEU A 37 -37.55 6.71 -50.59
N ASN A 38 -38.18 5.55 -50.41
CA ASN A 38 -37.67 4.23 -50.73
C ASN A 38 -37.36 4.12 -52.24
N THR A 39 -36.10 3.91 -52.59
CA THR A 39 -35.72 3.31 -53.89
C THR A 39 -34.84 2.10 -53.60
N ALA A 40 -35.38 0.92 -53.91
CA ALA A 40 -34.69 -0.35 -53.77
C ALA A 40 -33.63 -0.47 -54.87
N SER A 41 -32.36 -0.28 -54.52
CA SER A 41 -31.22 -0.63 -55.36
C SER A 41 -30.58 -1.91 -54.85
N LEU A 42 -30.62 -2.94 -55.70
CA LEU A 42 -29.86 -4.19 -55.54
C LEU A 42 -28.36 -3.88 -55.65
N LEU A 43 -27.66 -3.94 -54.51
CA LEU A 43 -26.20 -3.90 -54.45
C LEU A 43 -25.63 -5.34 -54.48
N PRO A 44 -24.48 -5.56 -55.15
CA PRO A 44 -23.81 -6.85 -55.13
C PRO A 44 -23.24 -7.14 -53.74
N ALA A 45 -23.24 -8.41 -53.35
CA ALA A 45 -22.69 -8.89 -52.09
C ALA A 45 -21.16 -8.69 -52.06
N SER A 46 -20.72 -7.56 -51.49
CA SER A 46 -19.32 -7.34 -51.13
C SER A 46 -18.98 -8.15 -49.90
N LEU A 47 -18.04 -9.10 -50.03
CA LEU A 47 -17.40 -9.79 -48.90
C LEU A 47 -16.69 -8.75 -48.03
N LEU A 48 -17.27 -8.44 -46.87
CA LEU A 48 -16.59 -7.71 -45.81
C LEU A 48 -15.52 -8.62 -45.19
N PRO A 49 -14.25 -8.19 -45.09
CA PRO A 49 -13.26 -8.90 -44.30
C PRO A 49 -13.72 -8.91 -42.85
N ALA A 50 -13.74 -10.10 -42.24
CA ALA A 50 -14.08 -10.28 -40.84
C ALA A 50 -13.18 -9.37 -39.99
N ALA A 51 -13.78 -8.37 -39.34
CA ALA A 51 -13.09 -7.55 -38.38
C ALA A 51 -12.63 -8.46 -37.23
N ILE A 52 -11.32 -8.65 -37.11
CA ILE A 52 -10.71 -9.28 -35.94
C ILE A 52 -10.96 -8.32 -34.77
N THR A 53 -12.03 -8.54 -34.03
CA THR A 53 -12.24 -7.87 -32.74
C THR A 53 -11.14 -8.34 -31.82
N PRO A 54 -10.24 -7.45 -31.34
CA PRO A 54 -9.29 -7.84 -30.31
C PRO A 54 -10.07 -8.33 -29.11
N ALA A 55 -9.75 -9.54 -28.64
CA ALA A 55 -10.34 -10.08 -27.43
C ALA A 55 -10.10 -9.07 -26.28
N PRO A 56 -11.09 -8.85 -25.39
CA PRO A 56 -10.89 -7.99 -24.23
C PRO A 56 -9.68 -8.53 -23.46
N ALA A 57 -8.70 -7.65 -23.19
CA ALA A 57 -7.59 -7.98 -22.32
C ALA A 57 -8.19 -8.50 -21.00
N ARG A 58 -7.90 -9.77 -20.66
CA ARG A 58 -8.33 -10.38 -19.40
C ARG A 58 -7.85 -9.48 -18.29
N ALA A 59 -8.78 -8.91 -17.51
CA ALA A 59 -8.43 -8.22 -16.28
C ALA A 59 -7.64 -9.23 -15.44
N ALA A 60 -6.38 -8.93 -15.14
CA ALA A 60 -5.56 -9.79 -14.31
C ALA A 60 -6.34 -10.05 -13.01
N ASP A 61 -6.44 -11.33 -12.63
CA ASP A 61 -7.15 -11.73 -11.42
C ASP A 61 -6.41 -11.11 -10.22
N GLU A 62 -7.04 -10.10 -9.59
CA GLU A 62 -6.49 -9.39 -8.43
C GLU A 62 -6.29 -10.37 -7.27
N LYS A 63 -5.12 -10.31 -6.62
CA LYS A 63 -4.83 -11.08 -5.41
C LYS A 63 -4.84 -10.16 -4.19
N SER A 64 -5.02 -10.75 -3.02
CA SER A 64 -4.88 -10.06 -1.73
C SER A 64 -3.81 -10.70 -0.86
N ALA A 65 -3.24 -9.91 0.04
CA ALA A 65 -2.36 -10.36 1.12
C ALA A 65 -2.76 -9.64 2.42
N VAL A 66 -2.68 -10.31 3.56
CA VAL A 66 -3.10 -9.76 4.85
C VAL A 66 -1.93 -9.72 5.85
N PHE A 67 -1.70 -8.56 6.46
CA PHE A 67 -0.57 -8.32 7.36
C PHE A 67 -1.01 -7.66 8.67
N SER A 68 -0.42 -8.07 9.79
CA SER A 68 -0.61 -7.47 11.13
C SER A 68 0.73 -7.06 11.71
N GLY A 69 0.80 -5.86 12.29
CA GLY A 69 2.07 -5.29 12.77
C GLY A 69 1.88 -4.11 13.71
N GLY A 70 0.84 -4.19 14.54
CA GLY A 70 0.33 -3.07 15.34
C GLY A 70 -0.96 -2.48 14.78
N ALA A 71 -1.26 -1.22 15.11
CA ALA A 71 -2.43 -0.57 14.55
C ALA A 71 -2.32 -0.54 13.01
N ALA A 72 -3.31 -1.12 12.33
CA ALA A 72 -3.23 -1.39 10.89
C ALA A 72 -3.02 -0.11 10.04
N CYS A 73 -3.52 1.04 10.51
CA CYS A 73 -3.34 2.34 9.86
C CYS A 73 -1.86 2.76 9.79
N TYR A 74 -0.97 2.20 10.60
CA TYR A 74 0.46 2.51 10.54
C TYR A 74 1.17 1.80 9.39
N LEU A 75 0.62 0.70 8.86
CA LEU A 75 1.16 0.01 7.69
C LEU A 75 0.61 0.58 6.38
N GLN A 76 -0.64 1.04 6.41
CA GLN A 76 -1.39 1.47 5.24
C GLN A 76 -0.62 2.43 4.29
N PRO A 77 0.02 3.52 4.76
CA PRO A 77 0.67 4.48 3.86
C PRO A 77 1.80 3.85 3.03
N PHE A 78 2.51 2.87 3.59
CA PHE A 78 3.66 2.25 2.94
C PHE A 78 3.24 1.30 1.79
N PHE A 79 2.08 0.67 1.93
CA PHE A 79 1.51 -0.14 0.85
C PHE A 79 0.82 0.72 -0.20
N ASP A 80 0.17 1.83 0.19
CA ASP A 80 -0.39 2.78 -0.76
C ASP A 80 0.68 3.51 -1.58
N GLU A 81 1.86 3.71 -1.02
CA GLU A 81 2.98 4.31 -1.73
C GLU A 81 3.48 3.44 -2.89
N ILE A 82 3.41 2.12 -2.78
CA ILE A 82 3.83 1.19 -3.84
C ILE A 82 2.72 0.87 -4.85
N ARG A 83 1.67 1.69 -4.95
CA ARG A 83 0.62 1.53 -5.99
C ARG A 83 1.20 1.51 -7.41
N TYR A 84 2.27 2.27 -7.67
CA TYR A 84 2.99 2.24 -8.95
C TYR A 84 3.67 0.90 -9.26
N LYS A 85 3.93 0.05 -8.25
CA LYS A 85 4.43 -1.32 -8.40
C LYS A 85 3.32 -2.35 -8.55
N GLY A 86 2.04 -1.94 -8.56
CA GLY A 86 0.91 -2.85 -8.80
C GLY A 86 0.03 -3.14 -7.59
N VAL A 87 0.25 -2.51 -6.43
CA VAL A 87 -0.80 -2.45 -5.39
C VAL A 87 -1.96 -1.63 -5.94
N THR A 88 -3.18 -2.15 -5.81
CA THR A 88 -4.38 -1.51 -6.36
C THR A 88 -5.12 -0.73 -5.29
N ARG A 89 -5.28 -1.31 -4.09
CA ARG A 89 -5.94 -0.70 -2.94
C ARG A 89 -5.55 -1.39 -1.64
N THR A 90 -5.83 -0.74 -0.52
CA THR A 90 -5.61 -1.26 0.83
C THR A 90 -6.89 -1.10 1.66
N GLU A 91 -7.07 -1.96 2.66
CA GLU A 91 -8.17 -1.87 3.61
C GLU A 91 -7.64 -2.13 5.02
N VAL A 92 -7.84 -1.18 5.93
CA VAL A 92 -7.62 -1.41 7.36
C VAL A 92 -8.83 -2.12 7.97
N GLY A 93 -8.58 -3.11 8.82
CA GLY A 93 -9.63 -3.93 9.39
C GLY A 93 -9.12 -4.79 10.52
N ARG A 94 -9.80 -5.92 10.69
CA ARG A 94 -9.46 -6.94 11.67
C ARG A 94 -9.58 -8.33 11.04
N VAL A 95 -8.73 -9.23 11.49
CA VAL A 95 -8.89 -10.66 11.22
C VAL A 95 -9.73 -11.25 12.35
N ASP A 96 -10.75 -12.02 11.99
CA ASP A 96 -11.71 -12.63 12.91
C ASP A 96 -11.11 -13.89 13.56
N ASP A 97 -10.00 -13.70 14.27
CA ASP A 97 -9.36 -14.70 15.10
C ASP A 97 -9.68 -14.48 16.59
N ALA A 98 -9.15 -15.32 17.49
CA ALA A 98 -9.43 -15.20 18.92
C ALA A 98 -8.99 -13.85 19.52
N ALA A 99 -7.97 -13.21 18.96
CA ALA A 99 -7.47 -11.91 19.41
C ALA A 99 -8.10 -10.71 18.67
N ASN A 100 -8.97 -10.95 17.68
CA ASN A 100 -9.55 -9.91 16.83
C ASN A 100 -8.48 -8.95 16.26
N THR A 101 -7.43 -9.57 15.67
CA THR A 101 -6.15 -8.94 15.36
C THR A 101 -6.32 -7.80 14.35
N ARG A 102 -5.79 -6.60 14.63
CA ARG A 102 -5.74 -5.49 13.68
C ARG A 102 -4.89 -5.89 12.47
N ALA A 103 -5.42 -5.69 11.28
CA ALA A 103 -4.76 -6.10 10.05
C ALA A 103 -5.01 -5.13 8.90
N LEU A 104 -4.07 -5.13 7.97
CA LEU A 104 -4.16 -4.47 6.68
C LEU A 104 -4.33 -5.55 5.61
N ARG A 105 -5.41 -5.47 4.83
CA ARG A 105 -5.58 -6.26 3.61
C ARG A 105 -5.10 -5.43 2.42
N VAL A 106 -4.16 -5.97 1.65
CA VAL A 106 -3.53 -5.32 0.51
C VAL A 106 -3.94 -6.06 -0.75
N PHE A 107 -4.57 -5.35 -1.68
CA PHE A 107 -4.94 -5.88 -2.98
C PHE A 107 -3.89 -5.49 -4.01
N TYR A 108 -3.54 -6.41 -4.90
CA TYR A 108 -2.48 -6.21 -5.87
C TYR A 108 -2.69 -7.01 -7.15
N ASN A 109 -2.15 -6.49 -8.25
CA ASN A 109 -2.05 -7.21 -9.51
C ASN A 109 -0.79 -8.09 -9.50
N PRO A 110 -0.91 -9.43 -9.53
CA PRO A 110 0.25 -10.33 -9.47
C PRO A 110 1.20 -10.24 -10.67
N ASP A 111 0.76 -9.70 -11.81
CA ASP A 111 1.61 -9.48 -12.99
C ASP A 111 2.52 -8.26 -12.84
N LYS A 112 2.22 -7.37 -11.88
CA LYS A 112 2.97 -6.13 -11.62
C LYS A 112 3.70 -6.16 -10.27
N CYS A 113 3.02 -6.68 -9.24
CA CYS A 113 3.53 -6.76 -7.88
C CYS A 113 3.58 -8.22 -7.43
N SER A 114 4.71 -8.67 -6.90
CA SER A 114 4.83 -10.02 -6.34
C SER A 114 4.54 -10.03 -4.84
N TYR A 115 4.09 -11.17 -4.31
CA TYR A 115 3.97 -11.37 -2.86
C TYR A 115 5.30 -11.13 -2.13
N LYS A 116 6.43 -11.51 -2.76
CA LYS A 116 7.79 -11.18 -2.28
C LYS A 116 7.97 -9.67 -2.07
N ALA A 117 7.55 -8.84 -3.04
CA ALA A 117 7.66 -7.38 -2.89
C ALA A 117 6.84 -6.86 -1.70
N LEU A 118 5.65 -7.42 -1.46
CA LEU A 118 4.82 -7.07 -0.31
C LEU A 118 5.48 -7.47 1.02
N LEU A 119 6.09 -8.66 1.10
CA LEU A 119 6.87 -9.09 2.26
C LEU A 119 8.06 -8.14 2.53
N GLY A 120 8.74 -7.68 1.48
CA GLY A 120 9.82 -6.70 1.61
C GLY A 120 9.35 -5.36 2.22
N VAL A 121 8.16 -4.89 1.85
CA VAL A 121 7.53 -3.72 2.48
C VAL A 121 7.15 -4.02 3.92
N TYR A 122 6.55 -5.19 4.20
CA TYR A 122 6.14 -5.57 5.55
C TYR A 122 7.32 -5.56 6.53
N TRP A 123 8.41 -6.28 6.22
CA TRP A 123 9.56 -6.36 7.13
C TRP A 123 10.14 -4.98 7.43
N ARG A 124 10.28 -4.12 6.42
CA ARG A 124 10.79 -2.75 6.61
C ARG A 124 9.97 -1.92 7.59
N HIS A 125 8.69 -2.21 7.81
CA HIS A 125 7.80 -1.35 8.61
C HIS A 125 7.25 -2.03 9.86
N VAL A 126 7.72 -3.23 10.19
CA VAL A 126 7.33 -4.00 11.37
C VAL A 126 8.59 -4.36 12.12
N ASP A 127 8.60 -4.21 13.44
CA ASP A 127 9.64 -4.83 14.24
C ASP A 127 9.30 -6.32 14.43
N PRO A 128 10.03 -7.26 13.81
CA PRO A 128 9.69 -8.66 13.86
C PRO A 128 10.13 -9.34 15.15
N THR A 129 10.87 -8.63 16.01
CA THR A 129 11.42 -9.14 17.28
C THR A 129 10.51 -8.86 18.47
N ARG A 130 9.32 -8.28 18.19
CA ARG A 130 8.28 -7.97 19.16
C ARG A 130 7.03 -8.79 18.82
N ALA A 131 6.47 -9.46 19.83
CA ALA A 131 5.22 -10.19 19.66
C ALA A 131 4.07 -9.22 19.36
N THR A 132 3.99 -8.10 20.09
CA THR A 132 2.97 -7.04 19.94
C THR A 132 3.61 -5.66 19.86
N GLN A 133 2.98 -4.73 19.13
CA GLN A 133 3.56 -3.39 18.97
C GLN A 133 2.54 -2.29 18.62
N PHE A 134 2.80 -1.08 19.11
CA PHE A 134 2.20 0.18 18.65
C PHE A 134 0.66 0.14 18.46
N PRO A 135 -0.11 0.08 19.56
CA PRO A 135 -1.54 0.35 19.50
C PRO A 135 -1.82 1.80 19.07
N LEU A 136 -3.04 2.07 18.62
CA LEU A 136 -3.46 3.43 18.22
C LEU A 136 -3.61 4.32 19.46
N ASP A 137 -4.16 3.76 20.53
CA ASP A 137 -4.22 4.36 21.86
C ASP A 137 -3.63 3.40 22.92
N ALA A 138 -2.96 3.96 23.93
CA ALA A 138 -2.31 3.18 24.99
C ALA A 138 -3.31 2.38 25.86
N SER A 139 -4.60 2.72 25.78
CA SER A 139 -5.70 1.98 26.42
C SER A 139 -6.16 0.73 25.65
N GLU A 140 -5.71 0.52 24.41
CA GLU A 140 -6.10 -0.65 23.62
C GLU A 140 -5.29 -1.91 24.00
N GLU A 141 -5.92 -3.08 23.83
CA GLU A 141 -5.41 -4.37 24.32
C GLU A 141 -4.33 -5.00 23.44
N GLY A 142 -3.30 -5.57 24.08
CA GLY A 142 -2.01 -5.93 23.46
C GLY A 142 -2.05 -6.98 22.34
N ASP A 143 -2.82 -8.06 22.47
CA ASP A 143 -2.78 -9.18 21.49
C ASP A 143 -3.45 -8.83 20.16
N ALA A 144 -4.36 -7.83 20.15
CA ALA A 144 -4.93 -7.31 18.91
C ALA A 144 -3.87 -6.61 18.03
N PHE A 145 -2.69 -6.31 18.57
CA PHE A 145 -1.60 -5.58 17.90
C PHE A 145 -0.37 -6.44 17.64
N ARG A 146 -0.56 -7.77 17.58
CA ARG A 146 0.52 -8.71 17.32
C ARG A 146 1.08 -8.65 15.90
N THR A 147 2.24 -9.27 15.71
CA THR A 147 2.91 -9.37 14.41
C THR A 147 2.61 -10.69 13.72
N VAL A 148 1.86 -10.64 12.61
CA VAL A 148 1.41 -11.83 11.89
C VAL A 148 1.43 -11.58 10.40
N ILE A 149 1.95 -12.55 9.64
CA ILE A 149 1.74 -12.67 8.21
C ILE A 149 0.66 -13.73 8.01
N TRP A 150 -0.47 -13.33 7.43
CA TRP A 150 -1.60 -14.22 7.16
C TRP A 150 -1.48 -14.72 5.72
N VAL A 151 -1.35 -16.03 5.55
CA VAL A 151 -1.05 -16.66 4.25
C VAL A 151 -2.29 -17.36 3.69
N ALA A 152 -2.62 -17.08 2.43
CA ALA A 152 -3.81 -17.63 1.78
C ALA A 152 -3.59 -19.06 1.25
N ASP A 153 -2.35 -19.41 0.93
CA ASP A 153 -2.00 -20.71 0.35
C ASP A 153 -0.57 -21.18 0.73
N ALA A 154 -0.23 -22.38 0.27
CA ALA A 154 1.07 -23.01 0.56
C ALA A 154 2.26 -22.28 -0.07
N GLU A 155 2.06 -21.58 -1.20
CA GLU A 155 3.13 -20.82 -1.84
C GLU A 155 3.41 -19.54 -1.05
N GLU A 156 2.37 -18.81 -0.61
CA GLU A 156 2.54 -17.67 0.29
C GLU A 156 3.22 -18.08 1.60
N ARG A 157 2.83 -19.22 2.20
CA ARG A 157 3.50 -19.78 3.38
C ARG A 157 4.99 -19.98 3.16
N LYS A 158 5.34 -20.67 2.08
CA LYS A 158 6.75 -20.93 1.71
C LYS A 158 7.52 -19.63 1.52
N LEU A 159 6.96 -18.66 0.80
CA LEU A 159 7.59 -17.36 0.54
C LEU A 159 7.76 -16.54 1.83
N ALA A 160 6.77 -16.53 2.71
CA ALA A 160 6.81 -15.85 4.00
C ALA A 160 7.91 -16.45 4.89
N GLU A 161 7.96 -17.78 5.02
CA GLU A 161 8.99 -18.49 5.80
C GLU A 161 10.39 -18.28 5.24
N GLN A 162 10.55 -18.33 3.91
CA GLN A 162 11.81 -18.02 3.26
C GLN A 162 12.23 -16.57 3.56
N SER A 163 11.34 -15.60 3.37
CA SER A 163 11.67 -14.19 3.64
C SER A 163 12.06 -13.95 5.11
N ARG A 164 11.41 -14.62 6.06
CA ARG A 164 11.76 -14.58 7.48
C ARG A 164 13.18 -15.10 7.71
N LYS A 165 13.52 -16.28 7.17
CA LYS A 165 14.86 -16.86 7.30
C LYS A 165 15.95 -15.95 6.75
N VAL A 166 15.71 -15.32 5.60
CA VAL A 166 16.69 -14.38 5.03
C VAL A 166 16.82 -13.15 5.94
N MET A 167 15.72 -12.59 6.46
CA MET A 167 15.79 -11.45 7.40
C MET A 167 16.51 -11.80 8.71
N GLU A 168 16.29 -13.00 9.24
CA GLU A 168 16.99 -13.53 10.42
C GLU A 168 18.50 -13.63 10.16
N SER A 169 18.89 -14.18 9.00
CA SER A 169 20.31 -14.34 8.62
C SER A 169 21.02 -13.01 8.33
N ALA A 170 20.26 -11.99 7.92
CA ALA A 170 20.76 -10.64 7.63
C ALA A 170 21.16 -9.87 8.91
N GLU A 171 20.68 -10.31 10.08
CA GLU A 171 20.92 -9.70 11.40
C GLU A 171 20.60 -8.19 11.47
N VAL A 172 19.79 -7.66 10.56
CA VAL A 172 19.52 -6.22 10.43
C VAL A 172 18.76 -5.63 11.61
N TYR A 173 17.97 -6.44 12.34
CA TYR A 173 17.31 -6.01 13.58
C TYR A 173 18.19 -6.18 14.82
N GLY A 174 19.46 -6.56 14.65
CA GLY A 174 20.41 -6.86 15.71
C GLY A 174 20.76 -8.34 15.77
N LYS A 175 22.03 -8.62 16.11
CA LYS A 175 22.56 -9.98 16.24
C LYS A 175 21.83 -10.78 17.32
N ASN A 176 21.62 -12.07 17.08
CA ASN A 176 20.97 -13.01 18.01
C ASN A 176 19.55 -12.61 18.48
N ARG A 177 18.84 -11.76 17.72
CA ARG A 177 17.46 -11.41 18.07
C ARG A 177 16.48 -12.39 17.45
N LYS A 178 15.65 -12.98 18.30
CA LYS A 178 14.60 -13.91 17.88
C LYS A 178 13.48 -13.16 17.15
N PHE A 179 13.08 -13.66 15.98
CA PHE A 179 11.87 -13.19 15.32
C PHE A 179 10.65 -13.84 15.97
N LEU A 180 9.69 -13.01 16.36
CA LEU A 180 8.44 -13.36 17.01
C LEU A 180 7.23 -13.23 16.08
N THR A 181 7.42 -12.72 14.85
CA THR A 181 6.34 -12.67 13.85
C THR A 181 5.85 -14.06 13.48
N GLU A 182 4.54 -14.26 13.68
CA GLU A 182 3.84 -15.50 13.35
C GLU A 182 3.52 -15.57 11.85
N ILE A 183 3.43 -16.79 11.31
CA ILE A 183 2.98 -17.05 9.93
C ILE A 183 1.81 -18.02 10.02
N LEU A 184 0.59 -17.49 9.93
CA LEU A 184 -0.66 -18.21 10.19
C LEU A 184 -1.52 -18.27 8.93
N ASP A 185 -2.35 -19.31 8.79
CA ASP A 185 -3.31 -19.35 7.68
C ASP A 185 -4.28 -18.17 7.77
N GLU A 186 -4.61 -17.59 6.62
CA GLU A 186 -5.57 -16.50 6.53
C GLU A 186 -6.93 -16.93 7.09
N LYS A 187 -7.56 -16.00 7.81
CA LYS A 187 -8.88 -16.15 8.43
C LYS A 187 -9.81 -15.05 7.91
N PRO A 188 -11.12 -15.13 8.15
CA PRO A 188 -12.05 -14.10 7.73
C PRO A 188 -11.60 -12.70 8.16
N PHE A 189 -11.77 -11.73 7.27
CA PHE A 189 -11.34 -10.35 7.48
C PHE A 189 -12.55 -9.42 7.46
N THR A 190 -12.71 -8.65 8.54
CA THR A 190 -13.74 -7.62 8.69
C THR A 190 -13.12 -6.24 8.45
N PRO A 191 -13.49 -5.53 7.36
CA PRO A 191 -13.00 -4.18 7.10
C PRO A 191 -13.55 -3.18 8.13
N THR A 192 -12.73 -2.18 8.46
CA THR A 192 -13.20 -1.00 9.21
C THR A 192 -14.19 -0.21 8.33
N PRO A 193 -15.23 0.44 8.89
CA PRO A 193 -16.09 1.34 8.13
C PRO A 193 -15.31 2.42 7.38
N GLU A 194 -15.90 2.97 6.32
CA GLU A 194 -15.23 3.88 5.37
C GLU A 194 -14.65 5.14 6.04
N ASP A 195 -15.32 5.67 7.07
CA ASP A 195 -14.85 6.81 7.86
C ASP A 195 -13.62 6.52 8.73
N GLY A 196 -13.30 5.24 8.94
CA GLY A 196 -12.10 4.76 9.63
C GLY A 196 -10.99 4.25 8.71
N GLN A 197 -11.19 4.31 7.38
CA GLN A 197 -10.14 4.01 6.40
C GLN A 197 -9.21 5.22 6.19
N ASP A 198 -8.03 4.98 5.64
CA ASP A 198 -7.14 6.02 5.10
C ASP A 198 -6.80 7.16 6.08
N LEU A 199 -6.74 6.85 7.38
CA LEU A 199 -6.55 7.84 8.47
C LEU A 199 -5.43 8.84 8.20
N TYR A 200 -4.33 8.39 7.58
CA TYR A 200 -3.17 9.22 7.25
C TYR A 200 -3.45 10.34 6.24
N THR A 201 -4.47 10.17 5.38
CA THR A 201 -4.94 11.21 4.46
C THR A 201 -6.21 11.90 4.95
N ALA A 202 -7.13 11.16 5.58
CA ALA A 202 -8.41 11.68 6.04
C ALA A 202 -8.26 12.69 7.20
N ASP A 203 -7.38 12.38 8.16
CA ASP A 203 -7.02 13.28 9.25
C ASP A 203 -5.52 13.13 9.61
N ALA A 204 -4.69 13.83 8.84
CA ALA A 204 -3.23 13.84 9.04
C ALA A 204 -2.82 14.28 10.45
N LYS A 205 -3.59 15.16 11.11
CA LYS A 205 -3.29 15.61 12.48
C LYS A 205 -3.55 14.50 13.50
N ALA A 206 -4.68 13.79 13.37
CA ALA A 206 -4.98 12.63 14.20
C ALA A 206 -3.94 11.52 13.98
N TYR A 207 -3.57 11.24 12.73
CA TYR A 207 -2.53 10.27 12.39
C TYR A 207 -1.18 10.62 13.03
N GLU A 208 -0.71 11.86 12.86
CA GLU A 208 0.56 12.32 13.44
C GLU A 208 0.53 12.24 14.98
N LYS A 209 -0.59 12.62 15.59
CA LYS A 209 -0.80 12.50 17.04
C LYS A 209 -0.75 11.04 17.49
N ALA A 210 -1.35 10.12 16.75
CA ALA A 210 -1.34 8.70 17.06
C ALA A 210 0.07 8.10 16.96
N ILE A 211 0.84 8.43 15.91
CA ILE A 211 2.25 8.02 15.77
C ILE A 211 3.10 8.52 16.94
N LYS A 212 2.89 9.76 17.39
CA LYS A 212 3.61 10.32 18.55
C LYS A 212 3.24 9.61 19.85
N LYS A 213 1.94 9.34 20.07
CA LYS A 213 1.43 8.72 21.29
C LYS A 213 1.77 7.25 21.43
N SER A 214 1.73 6.49 20.33
CA SER A 214 2.04 5.04 20.33
C SER A 214 3.50 4.73 20.69
N GLY A 215 4.36 5.74 20.72
CA GLY A 215 5.80 5.57 20.94
C GLY A 215 6.52 4.93 19.75
N ARG A 216 5.82 4.68 18.63
CA ARG A 216 6.37 4.03 17.44
C ARG A 216 7.60 4.75 16.91
N ALA A 217 7.47 6.05 16.60
CA ALA A 217 8.58 6.83 16.07
C ALA A 217 9.81 6.80 17.00
N LYS A 218 9.60 7.08 18.30
CA LYS A 218 10.66 7.08 19.32
C LYS A 218 11.31 5.72 19.52
N PHE A 219 10.51 4.64 19.48
CA PHE A 219 11.02 3.28 19.65
C PHE A 219 12.04 2.98 18.57
N PHE A 220 11.64 3.13 17.30
CA PHE A 220 12.54 2.78 16.23
C PHE A 220 13.74 3.73 16.14
N GLU A 221 13.56 5.04 16.40
CA GLU A 221 14.68 5.99 16.50
C GLU A 221 15.74 5.53 17.50
N LYS A 222 15.28 5.11 18.69
CA LYS A 222 16.16 4.65 19.78
C LYS A 222 16.77 3.28 19.53
N THR A 223 15.99 2.34 18.99
CA THR A 223 16.42 0.94 18.87
C THR A 223 17.36 0.74 17.68
N TYR A 224 17.22 1.55 16.64
CA TYR A 224 17.86 1.28 15.36
C TYR A 224 18.67 2.44 14.79
N GLU A 225 18.72 3.58 15.49
CA GLU A 225 19.49 4.78 15.12
C GLU A 225 19.40 5.06 13.62
N PRO A 226 18.17 5.26 13.09
CA PRO A 226 17.89 5.18 11.68
C PRO A 226 18.80 6.16 10.92
N VAL A 227 19.54 5.63 9.96
CA VAL A 227 20.17 6.49 8.96
C VAL A 227 19.04 7.05 8.11
N THR A 228 18.73 8.34 8.27
CA THR A 228 17.85 9.10 7.39
C THR A 228 18.50 9.28 6.02
N THR A 229 18.78 8.18 5.34
CA THR A 229 19.01 8.23 3.90
C THR A 229 17.64 8.25 3.26
N THR A 230 17.29 9.40 2.69
CA THR A 230 16.23 9.55 1.70
C THR A 230 16.65 8.79 0.43
N ALA A 231 16.90 7.47 0.54
CA ALA A 231 17.20 6.61 -0.59
C ALA A 231 15.88 6.24 -1.25
N CYS A 232 15.26 7.22 -1.92
CA CYS A 232 14.20 6.94 -2.86
C CYS A 232 14.87 6.37 -4.13
N GLU A 233 15.33 5.12 -4.07
CA GLU A 233 15.68 4.37 -5.27
C GLU A 233 14.36 4.03 -5.99
N GLU A 234 13.92 4.99 -6.79
CA GLU A 234 12.88 4.90 -7.82
C GLU A 234 11.42 4.76 -7.32
N ARG A 235 11.03 5.68 -6.43
CA ARG A 235 9.65 6.10 -6.04
C ARG A 235 9.00 5.47 -4.79
N THR A 236 9.77 5.02 -3.80
CA THR A 236 9.22 4.79 -2.45
C THR A 236 10.08 5.50 -1.40
N CYS A 237 9.52 6.52 -0.77
CA CYS A 237 10.07 7.33 0.30
C CYS A 237 9.38 6.96 1.63
N GLY A 238 9.81 5.84 2.23
CA GLY A 238 9.47 5.47 3.62
C GLY A 238 10.65 5.70 4.56
N TYR A 239 10.39 5.78 5.88
CA TYR A 239 11.44 5.80 6.90
C TYR A 239 12.32 4.56 6.72
N VAL A 240 13.53 4.77 6.19
CA VAL A 240 14.53 3.71 6.08
C VAL A 240 15.02 3.43 7.49
N TYR A 241 14.46 2.38 8.11
CA TYR A 241 14.82 2.01 9.48
C TYR A 241 16.27 1.53 9.61
N PHE A 242 16.89 1.10 8.50
CA PHE A 242 18.30 0.71 8.41
C PHE A 242 18.78 0.87 6.96
N PRO A 243 20.04 1.28 6.71
CA PRO A 243 20.60 1.24 5.36
C PRO A 243 20.71 -0.23 4.93
N CYS A 244 19.70 -0.69 4.19
CA CYS A 244 19.73 -2.00 3.59
C CYS A 244 20.85 -2.01 2.54
N SER A 245 21.78 -2.95 2.65
CA SER A 245 22.98 -2.98 1.81
C SER A 245 23.18 -4.36 1.20
N ALA A 246 24.03 -4.45 0.19
CA ALA A 246 24.47 -5.75 -0.30
C ALA A 246 25.21 -6.53 0.80
N GLU A 247 25.91 -5.83 1.69
CA GLU A 247 26.76 -6.42 2.74
C GLU A 247 25.94 -7.10 3.86
N ASN A 248 24.80 -6.52 4.25
CA ASN A 248 23.91 -7.13 5.23
C ASN A 248 22.84 -8.06 4.60
N GLY A 249 22.89 -8.29 3.28
CA GLY A 249 22.04 -9.27 2.60
C GLY A 249 20.55 -8.94 2.49
N CYS A 250 20.04 -7.89 3.15
CA CYS A 250 18.62 -7.57 3.10
C CYS A 250 18.17 -7.03 1.73
N MET A 251 19.11 -6.66 0.84
CA MET A 251 18.78 -6.19 -0.52
C MET A 251 18.11 -7.27 -1.36
N GLY A 252 18.38 -8.55 -1.09
CA GLY A 252 17.58 -9.65 -1.65
C GLY A 252 16.11 -9.42 -1.34
N ILE A 253 15.79 -9.28 -0.05
CA ILE A 253 14.44 -9.16 0.54
C ILE A 253 13.68 -7.91 0.10
N VAL A 254 14.38 -6.81 -0.14
CA VAL A 254 13.75 -5.59 -0.64
C VAL A 254 13.46 -5.67 -2.15
N SER A 255 14.29 -6.40 -2.90
CA SER A 255 14.22 -6.44 -4.37
C SER A 255 13.39 -7.59 -4.95
N GLY A 256 12.92 -8.51 -4.11
CA GLY A 256 12.24 -9.73 -4.56
C GLY A 256 13.18 -10.85 -5.00
N ARG A 257 14.51 -10.68 -4.87
CA ARG A 257 15.56 -11.51 -5.48
C ARG A 257 16.24 -12.45 -4.47
N TRP A 258 15.43 -13.24 -3.74
CA TRP A 258 15.88 -14.32 -2.85
C TRP A 258 15.34 -15.67 -3.29
#